data_AF-A0A2M8CUN6-F1
#
_entry.id   AF-A0A2M8CUN6-F1
#
_cell.length_a   1.000
_cell.length_b   1.000
_cell.length_c   1.000
_cell.angle_alpha   90.00
_cell.angle_beta   90.00
_cell.angle_gamma   90.00
#
_symmetry.space_group_name_H-M   'P 1'
#
loop_
_entity.id
_entity.type
_entity.pdbx_description
1 polymer ?
#
loop_
_entity_poly.entity_id
_entity_poly.type
_entity_poly.pdbx_seq_one_letter_code
_entity_poly.pdbx_strand_id
1 'polypeptide(L)'
;GTAIVEHHLGFICANAGIDHSNVAGEGDASQEWVLLLPENPDKSAAEIRAALETASGKRLGVLIIDSHGRAWRLGTVGIAIGLSGLPGLMDERGWQDLFGYTLQITVVGVADELAAAASLMMGQAAEGTPAVHVRGFPYPLREGNLSELLRPKDQDMFR
;
A
#
# COMPACT_ATOMS: atom_id res chain seq x y z
N GLY A 1 18.24 -13.03 11.64
CA GLY A 1 18.59 -12.57 10.28
C GLY A 1 17.30 -12.44 9.49
N THR A 2 17.28 -11.59 8.46
CA THR A 2 16.06 -11.29 7.70
C THR A 2 15.75 -12.40 6.70
N ALA A 3 14.52 -12.91 6.71
CA ALA A 3 14.02 -13.84 5.70
C ALA A 3 13.13 -13.08 4.71
N ILE A 4 13.34 -13.28 3.41
CA ILE A 4 12.43 -12.78 2.37
C ILE A 4 11.50 -13.93 1.99
N VAL A 5 10.20 -13.71 2.15
CA VAL A 5 9.17 -14.74 1.95
C VAL A 5 7.97 -14.16 1.19
N GLU A 6 7.18 -15.04 0.58
CA GLU A 6 5.86 -14.69 0.06
C GLU A 6 4.84 -14.77 1.22
N HIS A 7 4.23 -13.64 1.58
CA HIS A 7 3.09 -13.61 2.49
C HIS A 7 1.85 -14.21 1.82
N HIS A 8 0.87 -14.71 2.58
CA HIS A 8 -0.36 -15.30 2.04
C HIS A 8 -1.19 -14.34 1.17
N LEU A 9 -0.99 -13.02 1.35
CA LEU A 9 -1.59 -11.96 0.54
C LEU A 9 -0.82 -11.67 -0.77
N GLY A 10 0.30 -12.34 -1.02
CA GLY A 10 1.10 -12.22 -2.24
C GLY A 10 2.30 -11.27 -2.16
N PHE A 11 2.50 -10.56 -1.05
CA PHE A 11 3.68 -9.71 -0.85
C PHE A 11 4.96 -10.53 -0.79
N ILE A 12 6.00 -10.11 -1.50
CA ILE A 12 7.36 -10.63 -1.32
C ILE A 12 8.09 -9.64 -0.42
N CYS A 13 8.16 -9.94 0.88
CA CYS A 13 8.64 -8.99 1.87
C CYS A 13 9.48 -9.65 2.97
N ALA A 14 10.16 -8.81 3.74
CA ALA A 14 10.91 -9.25 4.90
C ALA A 14 9.95 -9.74 6.00
N ASN A 15 10.27 -10.89 6.60
CA ASN A 15 9.59 -11.46 7.76
C ASN A 15 8.06 -11.59 7.59
N ALA A 16 7.57 -11.75 6.35
CA ALA A 16 6.16 -11.84 6.02
C ALA A 16 5.31 -10.62 6.45
N GLY A 17 5.92 -9.44 6.64
CA GLY A 17 5.22 -8.24 7.12
C GLY A 17 4.85 -8.29 8.61
N ILE A 18 5.46 -9.20 9.37
CA ILE A 18 5.31 -9.25 10.82
C ILE A 18 6.19 -8.15 11.44
N ASP A 19 5.59 -7.29 12.27
CA ASP A 19 6.27 -6.20 12.95
C ASP A 19 6.35 -6.44 14.47
N HIS A 20 7.49 -6.07 15.07
CA HIS A 20 7.74 -6.11 16.51
C HIS A 20 7.74 -4.71 17.14
N SER A 21 7.72 -3.65 16.33
CA SER A 21 7.73 -2.27 16.75
C SER A 21 6.31 -1.75 16.97
N ASN A 22 6.18 -0.70 17.80
CA ASN A 22 4.90 -0.04 18.11
C ASN A 22 3.78 -1.00 18.59
N VAL A 23 4.13 -2.15 19.16
CA VAL A 23 3.21 -3.09 19.79
C VAL A 23 3.44 -3.17 21.29
N ALA A 24 2.35 -3.10 22.04
CA ALA A 24 2.30 -3.48 23.43
C ALA A 24 0.98 -4.23 23.60
N GLY A 25 1.03 -5.52 23.90
CA GLY A 25 -0.19 -6.25 24.24
C GLY A 25 -0.68 -5.89 25.64
N GLU A 26 -1.82 -6.46 26.02
CA GLU A 26 -2.42 -6.26 27.35
C GLU A 26 -1.68 -7.03 28.48
N GLY A 27 -0.56 -7.69 28.16
CA GLY A 27 0.22 -8.55 29.06
C GLY A 27 1.46 -7.89 29.69
N ASP A 28 2.30 -8.71 30.33
CA ASP A 28 3.57 -8.28 30.92
C ASP A 28 4.57 -7.86 29.82
N ALA A 29 5.35 -6.80 30.09
CA ALA A 29 6.42 -6.31 29.21
C ALA A 29 7.55 -7.34 28.98
N SER A 30 7.54 -8.47 29.71
CA SER A 30 8.40 -9.62 29.47
C SER A 30 7.94 -10.54 28.31
N GLN A 31 6.70 -10.38 27.83
CA GLN A 31 6.17 -11.17 26.72
C GLN A 31 6.47 -10.49 25.38
N GLU A 32 6.93 -11.27 24.41
CA GLU A 32 7.10 -10.77 23.04
C GLU A 32 5.74 -10.69 22.33
N TRP A 33 5.45 -9.51 21.79
CA TRP A 33 4.26 -9.24 20.99
C TRP A 33 4.68 -8.92 19.56
N VAL A 34 3.81 -9.31 18.62
CA VAL A 34 3.98 -9.01 17.20
C VAL A 34 2.67 -8.54 16.60
N LEU A 35 2.76 -7.67 15.60
CA LEU A 35 1.65 -7.28 14.75
C LEU A 35 1.68 -8.11 13.47
N LEU A 36 0.54 -8.73 13.15
CA LEU A 36 0.33 -9.39 11.86
C LEU A 36 -0.30 -8.41 10.89
N LEU A 37 -0.07 -8.61 9.59
CA LEU A 37 -0.83 -7.91 8.56
C LEU A 37 -2.33 -8.25 8.68
N PRO A 38 -3.23 -7.34 8.29
CA PRO A 38 -4.67 -7.64 8.26
C PRO A 38 -4.96 -8.85 7.36
N GLU A 39 -5.90 -9.71 7.76
CA GLU A 39 -6.26 -10.90 6.98
C GLU A 39 -6.78 -10.56 5.57
N ASN A 40 -7.45 -9.42 5.42
CA ASN A 40 -7.90 -8.89 4.14
C ASN A 40 -7.86 -7.36 4.16
N PRO A 41 -6.73 -6.73 3.79
CA PRO A 41 -6.58 -5.29 3.84
C PRO A 41 -7.52 -4.52 2.91
N ASP A 42 -7.87 -5.07 1.73
CA ASP A 42 -8.86 -4.45 0.82
C ASP A 42 -10.24 -4.36 1.49
N LYS A 43 -10.65 -5.42 2.21
CA LYS A 43 -11.89 -5.42 2.98
C LYS A 43 -11.84 -4.38 4.10
N SER A 44 -10.74 -4.32 4.87
CA SER A 44 -10.56 -3.30 5.89
C SER A 44 -10.63 -1.88 5.31
N ALA A 45 -9.99 -1.63 4.16
CA ALA A 45 -10.06 -0.36 3.46
C ALA A 45 -11.48 -0.02 3.00
N ALA A 46 -12.24 -0.99 2.51
CA ALA A 46 -13.63 -0.81 2.09
C ALA A 46 -14.56 -0.49 3.27
N GLU A 47 -14.38 -1.14 4.42
CA GLU A 47 -15.15 -0.87 5.64
C GLU A 47 -14.87 0.53 6.17
N ILE A 48 -13.59 0.93 6.23
CA ILE A 48 -13.17 2.29 6.62
C ILE A 48 -13.75 3.32 5.66
N ARG A 49 -13.65 3.08 4.35
CA ARG A 49 -14.23 3.95 3.33
C ARG A 49 -15.72 4.11 3.54
N ALA A 50 -16.47 3.02 3.66
CA ALA A 50 -17.93 3.07 3.84
C ALA A 50 -18.33 3.89 5.07
N ALA A 51 -17.61 3.72 6.19
CA ALA A 51 -17.84 4.51 7.40
C ALA A 51 -17.55 6.00 7.18
N LEU A 52 -16.43 6.34 6.55
CA LEU A 52 -16.05 7.73 6.26
C LEU A 52 -17.00 8.40 5.25
N GLU A 53 -17.40 7.69 4.19
CA GLU A 53 -18.37 8.21 3.21
C GLU A 53 -19.74 8.42 3.86
N THR A 54 -20.18 7.50 4.74
CA THR A 54 -21.43 7.66 5.50
C THR A 54 -21.38 8.88 6.42
N ALA A 55 -20.27 9.08 7.13
CA ALA A 55 -20.12 10.19 8.06
C ALA A 55 -19.95 11.55 7.37
N SER A 56 -19.30 11.59 6.21
CA SER A 56 -18.94 12.83 5.51
C SER A 56 -19.84 13.21 4.33
N GLY A 57 -20.57 12.25 3.77
CA GLY A 57 -21.32 12.40 2.51
C GLY A 57 -20.42 12.64 1.29
N LYS A 58 -19.11 12.34 1.37
CA LYS A 58 -18.15 12.50 0.28
C LYS A 58 -17.78 11.15 -0.31
N ARG A 59 -17.47 11.12 -1.61
CA ARG A 59 -16.86 9.95 -2.25
C ARG A 59 -15.34 10.03 -2.10
N LEU A 60 -14.73 8.94 -1.66
CA LEU A 60 -13.34 8.87 -1.23
C LEU A 60 -12.66 7.59 -1.73
N GLY A 61 -11.34 7.62 -1.77
CA GLY A 61 -10.50 6.42 -1.80
C GLY A 61 -9.82 6.23 -0.44
N VAL A 62 -9.57 4.98 -0.05
CA VAL A 62 -8.83 4.62 1.17
C VAL A 62 -7.72 3.65 0.79
N LEU A 63 -6.51 3.90 1.29
CA LEU A 63 -5.39 2.96 1.22
C LEU A 63 -4.98 2.57 2.63
N ILE A 64 -4.59 1.31 2.78
CA ILE A 64 -3.83 0.80 3.92
C ILE A 64 -2.42 0.55 3.40
N ILE A 65 -1.43 1.03 4.15
CA ILE A 65 -0.02 1.00 3.73
C ILE A 65 0.85 0.38 4.81
N ASP A 66 1.99 -0.13 4.40
CA ASP A 66 3.00 -0.70 5.30
C ASP A 66 4.41 -0.38 4.79
N SER A 67 5.40 -0.42 5.68
CA SER A 67 6.78 -0.08 5.39
C SER A 67 7.58 -1.29 4.92
N HIS A 68 7.94 -1.31 3.63
CA HIS A 68 8.64 -2.44 3.01
C HIS A 68 10.02 -2.05 2.51
N GLY A 69 10.97 -2.98 2.62
CA GLY A 69 12.22 -2.92 1.87
C GLY A 69 11.99 -3.25 0.40
N ARG A 70 13.01 -3.05 -0.44
CA ARG A 70 12.91 -3.35 -1.88
C ARG A 70 14.24 -3.72 -2.48
N ALA A 71 14.19 -4.52 -3.55
CA ALA A 71 15.41 -5.00 -4.22
C ALA A 71 16.32 -3.84 -4.67
N TRP A 72 17.63 -4.08 -4.53
CA TRP A 72 18.73 -3.22 -5.01
C TRP A 72 18.82 -1.82 -4.40
N ARG A 73 17.99 -1.46 -3.41
CA ARG A 73 18.05 -0.15 -2.74
C ARG A 73 18.02 -0.28 -1.22
N LEU A 74 18.72 0.63 -0.56
CA LEU A 74 18.67 0.76 0.90
C LEU A 74 17.48 1.62 1.32
N GLY A 75 16.97 1.35 2.54
CA GLY A 75 15.85 2.05 3.16
C GLY A 75 14.49 1.42 2.85
N THR A 76 13.58 1.50 3.82
CA THR A 76 12.16 1.15 3.65
C THR A 76 11.39 2.31 3.06
N VAL A 77 10.28 2.00 2.39
CA VAL A 77 9.30 2.97 1.90
C VAL A 77 7.90 2.43 2.17
N GLY A 78 6.92 3.32 2.27
CA GLY A 78 5.52 2.90 2.28
C GLY A 78 5.11 2.28 0.95
N ILE A 79 4.44 1.14 1.02
CA ILE A 79 3.76 0.49 -0.10
C ILE A 79 2.30 0.25 0.25
N ALA A 80 1.43 0.16 -0.76
CA ALA A 80 0.03 -0.18 -0.55
C ALA A 80 -0.11 -1.68 -0.24
N ILE A 81 -0.77 -1.99 0.88
CA ILE A 81 -1.13 -3.37 1.23
C ILE A 81 -2.64 -3.64 1.12
N GLY A 82 -3.46 -2.60 0.96
CA GLY A 82 -4.87 -2.70 0.65
C GLY A 82 -5.44 -1.38 0.17
N LEU A 83 -6.51 -1.42 -0.62
CA LEU A 83 -7.16 -0.24 -1.18
C LEU A 83 -8.65 -0.45 -1.46
N SER A 84 -9.40 0.66 -1.45
CA SER A 84 -10.79 0.71 -1.88
C SER A 84 -11.15 2.09 -2.45
N GLY A 85 -11.86 2.13 -3.57
CA GLY A 85 -12.34 3.38 -4.17
C GLY A 85 -11.31 4.19 -4.93
N LEU A 86 -10.14 3.62 -5.21
CA LEU A 86 -9.14 4.21 -6.08
C LEU A 86 -8.43 3.14 -6.94
N PRO A 87 -7.83 3.52 -8.08
CA PRO A 87 -6.97 2.62 -8.86
C PRO A 87 -5.71 2.21 -8.09
N GLY A 88 -5.30 0.93 -8.22
CA GLY A 88 -3.96 0.49 -7.86
C GLY A 88 -2.95 0.88 -8.93
N LEU A 89 -3.31 0.56 -10.18
CA LEU A 89 -2.55 0.92 -11.37
C LEU A 89 -3.29 1.94 -12.24
N MET A 90 -2.51 2.79 -12.91
CA MET A 90 -2.97 3.60 -14.03
C MET A 90 -2.31 3.13 -15.33
N ASP A 91 -3.12 2.65 -16.26
CA ASP A 91 -2.65 2.28 -17.60
C ASP A 91 -2.70 3.51 -18.51
N GLU A 92 -1.52 4.05 -18.82
CA GLU A 92 -1.37 5.22 -19.68
C GLU A 92 -1.01 4.82 -21.12
N ARG A 93 -1.01 3.52 -21.45
CA ARG A 93 -0.78 3.08 -22.83
C ARG A 93 -1.86 3.64 -23.75
N GLY A 94 -1.45 4.18 -24.88
CA GLY A 94 -2.33 4.90 -25.81
C GLY A 94 -2.46 6.40 -25.52
N TRP A 95 -2.00 6.90 -24.37
CA TRP A 95 -1.99 8.33 -24.08
C TRP A 95 -0.89 9.03 -24.89
N GLN A 96 -1.06 10.33 -25.13
CA GLN A 96 -0.06 11.15 -25.82
C GLN A 96 0.80 11.90 -24.80
N ASP A 97 2.11 11.91 -25.03
CA ASP A 97 3.03 12.76 -24.29
C ASP A 97 3.01 14.22 -24.79
N LEU A 98 3.90 15.05 -24.23
CA LEU A 98 4.03 16.47 -24.58
C LEU A 98 4.35 16.75 -26.06
N PHE A 99 4.84 15.76 -26.80
CA PHE A 99 5.24 15.86 -28.21
C PHE A 99 4.37 15.01 -29.14
N GLY A 100 3.24 14.49 -28.64
CA GLY A 100 2.30 13.68 -29.40
C GLY A 100 2.73 12.23 -29.60
N TYR A 101 3.78 11.76 -28.93
CA TYR A 101 4.16 10.35 -28.97
C TYR A 101 3.19 9.52 -28.12
N THR A 102 2.71 8.42 -28.70
CA THR A 102 1.79 7.49 -28.01
C THR A 102 2.56 6.57 -27.09
N LEU A 103 2.28 6.64 -25.79
CA LEU A 103 2.87 5.76 -24.78
C LEU A 103 2.52 4.29 -25.06
N GLN A 104 3.52 3.42 -25.04
CA GLN A 104 3.36 2.00 -25.41
C GLN A 104 3.40 1.05 -24.21
N ILE A 105 4.10 1.44 -23.14
CA ILE A 105 4.42 0.54 -22.02
C ILE A 105 4.06 1.10 -20.65
N THR A 106 3.64 2.37 -20.58
CA THR A 106 3.52 3.09 -19.31
C THR A 106 2.33 2.59 -18.50
N VAL A 107 2.62 1.93 -17.40
CA VAL A 107 1.66 1.55 -16.36
C VAL A 107 2.21 2.06 -15.04
N VAL A 108 1.50 2.98 -14.40
CA VAL A 108 1.95 3.69 -13.20
C VAL A 108 1.36 3.04 -11.97
N GLY A 109 2.21 2.74 -10.98
CA GLY A 109 1.83 2.24 -9.65
C GLY A 109 1.30 3.34 -8.75
N VAL A 110 0.18 3.96 -9.14
CA VAL A 110 -0.32 5.20 -8.50
C VAL A 110 -0.66 5.03 -7.02
N ALA A 111 -1.09 3.83 -6.60
CA ALA A 111 -1.32 3.55 -5.18
C ALA A 111 -0.02 3.49 -4.38
N ASP A 112 1.05 2.89 -4.92
CA ASP A 112 2.36 2.83 -4.25
C ASP A 112 3.06 4.20 -4.22
N GLU A 113 2.92 5.02 -5.26
CA GLU A 113 3.42 6.41 -5.23
C GLU A 113 2.76 7.21 -4.10
N LEU A 114 1.44 7.06 -3.96
CA LEU A 114 0.67 7.72 -2.91
C LEU A 114 1.00 7.17 -1.53
N ALA A 115 1.18 5.85 -1.40
CA ALA A 115 1.59 5.19 -0.17
C ALA A 115 2.97 5.66 0.30
N ALA A 116 3.95 5.76 -0.61
CA ALA A 116 5.29 6.23 -0.29
C ALA A 116 5.25 7.69 0.22
N ALA A 117 4.47 8.56 -0.44
CA ALA A 117 4.29 9.94 -0.01
C ALA A 117 3.60 10.06 1.36
N ALA A 118 2.55 9.26 1.60
CA ALA A 118 1.85 9.22 2.88
C ALA A 118 2.77 8.71 4.00
N SER A 119 3.51 7.62 3.77
CA SER A 119 4.43 7.03 4.75
C SER A 119 5.52 8.01 5.20
N LEU A 120 6.04 8.84 4.28
CA LEU A 120 6.98 9.91 4.64
C LEU A 120 6.38 10.89 5.66
N MET A 121 5.09 11.21 5.53
CA MET A 121 4.39 12.11 6.45
C MET A 121 3.98 11.42 7.76
N MET A 122 3.69 10.12 7.72
CA MET A 122 3.34 9.33 8.91
C MET A 122 4.53 9.16 9.85
N GLY A 123 5.75 9.14 9.31
CA GLY A 123 6.95 8.73 10.05
C GLY A 123 7.10 7.21 10.07
N GLN A 124 8.13 6.71 10.75
CA GLN A 124 8.46 5.28 10.82
C GLN A 124 8.52 4.75 12.25
N ALA A 125 8.31 5.61 13.25
CA ALA A 125 8.55 5.28 14.65
C ALA A 125 7.42 5.85 15.52
N ALA A 126 7.73 6.84 16.36
CA ALA A 126 6.88 7.33 17.44
C ALA A 126 6.18 8.67 17.10
N GLU A 127 6.18 9.08 15.84
CA GLU A 127 5.58 10.34 15.40
C GLU A 127 4.06 10.39 15.62
N GLY A 128 3.41 9.23 15.83
CA GLY A 128 2.01 9.16 16.25
C GLY A 128 1.01 9.65 15.19
N THR A 129 1.39 9.59 13.91
CA THR A 129 0.56 10.04 12.77
C THR A 129 0.15 8.84 11.91
N PRO A 130 -0.87 8.07 12.30
CA PRO A 130 -1.25 6.83 11.61
C PRO A 130 -2.11 7.05 10.35
N ALA A 131 -2.51 8.29 10.05
CA ALA A 131 -3.41 8.60 8.95
C ALA A 131 -3.00 9.92 8.26
N VAL A 132 -3.07 9.92 6.93
CA VAL A 132 -2.80 11.08 6.09
C VAL A 132 -3.97 11.29 5.13
N HIS A 133 -4.46 12.53 5.05
CA HIS A 133 -5.50 12.90 4.09
C HIS A 133 -4.87 13.62 2.89
N VAL A 134 -4.93 12.99 1.73
CA VAL A 134 -4.41 13.55 0.47
C VAL A 134 -5.55 14.14 -0.36
N ARG A 135 -5.31 15.32 -0.95
CA ARG A 135 -6.24 15.99 -1.87
C ARG A 135 -5.53 16.29 -3.19
N GLY A 136 -6.30 16.29 -4.28
CA GLY A 136 -5.77 16.53 -5.62
C GLY A 136 -5.15 15.30 -6.28
N PHE A 137 -5.55 14.09 -5.86
CA PHE A 137 -5.19 12.87 -6.59
C PHE A 137 -5.66 13.01 -8.05
N PRO A 138 -4.75 12.90 -9.04
CA PRO A 138 -5.03 13.39 -10.39
C PRO A 138 -5.82 12.38 -11.24
N TYR A 139 -5.99 11.14 -10.77
CA TYR A 139 -6.66 10.08 -11.50
C TYR A 139 -8.11 9.89 -11.04
N PRO A 140 -9.02 9.45 -11.92
CA PRO A 140 -10.39 9.14 -11.54
C PRO A 140 -10.46 8.08 -10.44
N LEU A 141 -11.28 8.33 -9.44
CA LEU A 141 -11.65 7.30 -8.47
C LEU A 141 -12.43 6.19 -9.17
N ARG A 142 -12.05 4.95 -8.90
CA ARG A 142 -12.71 3.74 -9.38
C ARG A 142 -12.49 2.62 -8.38
N GLU A 143 -13.28 1.57 -8.45
CA GLU A 143 -12.99 0.37 -7.69
C GLU A 143 -11.73 -0.29 -8.26
N GLY A 144 -10.73 -0.41 -7.40
CA GLY A 144 -9.50 -1.16 -7.60
C GLY A 144 -9.26 -2.05 -6.39
N ASN A 145 -8.26 -2.92 -6.48
CA ASN A 145 -7.91 -3.86 -5.42
C ASN A 145 -6.42 -4.17 -5.47
N LEU A 146 -5.91 -4.81 -4.41
CA LEU A 146 -4.50 -5.11 -4.24
C LEU A 146 -3.91 -5.95 -5.39
N SER A 147 -4.71 -6.85 -5.99
CA SER A 147 -4.22 -7.75 -7.03
C SER A 147 -3.77 -7.04 -8.31
N GLU A 148 -4.17 -5.77 -8.51
CA GLU A 148 -3.62 -4.94 -9.58
C GLU A 148 -2.12 -4.68 -9.43
N LEU A 149 -1.64 -4.56 -8.19
CA LEU A 149 -0.23 -4.24 -7.89
C LEU A 149 0.67 -5.47 -7.86
N LEU A 150 0.09 -6.63 -7.54
CA LEU A 150 0.84 -7.88 -7.41
C LEU A 150 1.20 -8.43 -8.79
N ARG A 151 2.49 -8.63 -9.00
CA ARG A 151 2.98 -9.24 -10.25
C ARG A 151 2.55 -10.72 -10.32
N PRO A 152 1.93 -11.16 -11.43
CA PRO A 152 1.66 -12.58 -11.66
C PRO A 152 2.95 -13.43 -11.65
N LYS A 153 2.89 -14.65 -11.11
CA LYS A 153 4.06 -15.54 -10.96
C LYS A 153 4.76 -15.85 -12.28
N ASP A 154 4.01 -15.97 -13.37
CA ASP A 154 4.52 -16.24 -14.72
C ASP A 154 5.24 -15.03 -15.35
N GLN A 155 5.08 -13.83 -14.78
CA GLN A 155 5.73 -12.60 -15.20
C GLN A 155 6.86 -12.18 -14.25
N ASP A 156 7.01 -12.85 -13.10
CA ASP A 156 8.00 -12.51 -12.09
C ASP A 156 9.35 -13.17 -12.39
N MET A 157 10.22 -12.42 -13.06
CA MET A 157 11.57 -12.89 -13.44
C MET A 157 12.58 -12.89 -12.27
N PHE A 158 12.21 -12.38 -11.09
CA PHE A 158 13.10 -12.29 -9.93
C PHE A 158 12.89 -13.39 -8.90
N ARG A 159 11.83 -14.19 -9.09
CA ARG A 159 11.33 -15.16 -8.12
C ARG A 159 11.36 -16.58 -8.67
#